data_AF-A0ABD3MAP3-F1
#
_entry.id   AF-A0ABD3MAP3-F1
#
_cell.length_a   1.000
_cell.length_b   1.000
_cell.length_c   1.000
_cell.angle_alpha   90.00
_cell.angle_beta   90.00
_cell.angle_gamma   90.00
#
_symmetry.space_group_name_H-M   'P 1'
#
loop_
_entity.id
_entity.type
_entity.pdbx_description
1 polymer ?
#
loop_
_entity_poly.entity_id
_entity_poly.type
_entity_poly.pdbx_seq_one_letter_code
_entity_poly.pdbx_strand_id
1 'polypeptide(L)'
;MSAACLLRNASIRSGRAPMSSVSPSFASSSRARFGVSATCATSRVTHVAAATTLPISSSRPSFVSCFSSNRLFSSSSRSNNDSTASSSSSSSSSSSNSNSKPKLNYPIVPRGDFGEYQEYSVIFTNRSLNLMSKPFQQIMRDLNDLLKVTYNAHKVAIMPGSGTFGMEAVARQFATDEHVMVIRNGWFSFRWTEIFDIGGPGKSIPSSHTVLKAQPVAPQDKNCIHMQYAPYPIDDVVDKIYEERPSVLFAPHVETSTGIILPDDYIRKASDAIHDVGGLFVLDCIASGAIWADMKDLGVDAIISAPQKGWTGSACAALIMLSERATDRMATTTETSFSMSLKRWSAIMDTYEKGGFGYHTTMPTDGLRDFHEISVETLQFGLPELKVAQYTLGKNARTLLDSRGLTSVAAPGFQAPGVLVYYSPVGQDNPAMMAKFKEHGLQIAMGVPWRIDEPEGLKTFRLGLFGLDKMRDPNKCVGVLREALDAVLEECGHVVPDENKTKVA
;
A
#
# COMPACT_ATOMS: atom_id res chain seq x y z
N MET A 1 -52.18 -1.18 -12.43
CA MET A 1 -53.06 -0.17 -11.79
C MET A 1 -53.84 -0.83 -10.66
N SER A 2 -54.58 -0.06 -9.86
CA SER A 2 -55.37 -0.45 -8.66
C SER A 2 -56.20 -1.75 -8.84
N ALA A 3 -56.46 -2.60 -7.83
CA ALA A 3 -56.94 -2.37 -6.45
C ALA A 3 -58.38 -1.78 -6.41
N ALA A 4 -59.33 -2.21 -5.56
CA ALA A 4 -59.40 -3.34 -4.61
C ALA A 4 -60.87 -3.54 -4.09
N CYS A 5 -61.05 -4.50 -3.16
CA CYS A 5 -62.00 -4.49 -2.03
C CYS A 5 -63.51 -4.76 -2.22
N LEU A 6 -64.00 -5.80 -1.53
CA LEU A 6 -65.38 -6.06 -1.03
C LEU A 6 -65.26 -7.08 0.13
N LEU A 7 -66.07 -7.14 1.21
CA LEU A 7 -66.99 -6.19 1.87
C LEU A 7 -67.44 -6.80 3.26
N ARG A 8 -68.15 -6.02 4.10
CA ARG A 8 -69.05 -6.41 5.23
C ARG A 8 -68.42 -6.91 6.55
N ASN A 9 -69.04 -6.75 7.75
CA ASN A 9 -70.01 -5.77 8.27
C ASN A 9 -70.12 -5.87 9.83
N ALA A 10 -70.42 -4.75 10.51
CA ALA A 10 -71.23 -4.49 11.74
C ALA A 10 -71.40 -5.56 12.88
N SER A 11 -71.70 -5.24 14.16
CA SER A 11 -72.29 -4.03 14.78
C SER A 11 -72.11 -3.95 16.32
N ILE A 12 -71.82 -2.74 16.86
CA ILE A 12 -72.47 -2.02 17.99
C ILE A 12 -73.11 -2.89 19.14
N ARG A 13 -72.80 -2.75 20.46
CA ARG A 13 -73.05 -1.55 21.34
C ARG A 13 -72.44 -1.62 22.78
N SER A 14 -72.00 -0.46 23.29
CA SER A 14 -72.03 0.07 24.71
C SER A 14 -71.60 -0.76 25.95
N GLY A 15 -70.73 -0.17 26.81
CA GLY A 15 -70.56 -0.56 28.24
C GLY A 15 -69.55 0.31 29.03
N ARG A 16 -69.97 0.91 30.16
CA ARG A 16 -69.26 1.93 30.98
C ARG A 16 -67.90 1.53 31.62
N ALA A 17 -67.05 2.53 31.88
CA ALA A 17 -65.92 2.56 32.85
C ALA A 17 -66.43 3.00 34.28
N PRO A 18 -65.63 3.31 35.36
CA PRO A 18 -64.18 3.63 35.43
C PRO A 18 -63.38 3.21 36.71
N MET A 19 -62.11 3.66 36.78
CA MET A 19 -61.21 3.73 37.97
C MET A 19 -60.66 2.38 38.52
N SER A 20 -59.53 2.32 39.26
CA SER A 20 -58.74 3.37 39.93
C SER A 20 -57.19 3.22 39.80
N SER A 21 -56.47 4.18 40.38
CA SER A 21 -55.02 4.41 40.37
C SER A 21 -54.19 3.57 41.35
N VAL A 22 -52.86 3.48 41.12
CA VAL A 22 -51.79 3.92 42.06
C VAL A 22 -50.52 4.31 41.27
N SER A 23 -49.84 5.40 41.68
CA SER A 23 -48.43 5.70 41.38
C SER A 23 -47.88 6.67 42.45
N PRO A 24 -46.64 6.48 42.94
CA PRO A 24 -45.63 7.56 43.00
C PRO A 24 -44.23 7.04 42.55
N SER A 25 -43.35 7.74 41.80
CA SER A 25 -42.62 9.01 42.06
C SER A 25 -41.76 8.99 43.35
N PHE A 26 -40.51 9.48 43.41
CA PHE A 26 -39.67 10.31 42.51
C PHE A 26 -38.27 9.62 42.38
N ALA A 27 -37.15 10.16 41.87
CA ALA A 27 -36.72 11.47 41.32
C ALA A 27 -35.49 11.22 40.38
N SER A 28 -34.52 12.12 40.19
CA SER A 28 -34.45 13.34 39.35
C SER A 28 -32.96 13.74 39.18
N SER A 29 -32.67 14.76 38.36
CA SER A 29 -31.32 15.29 37.99
C SER A 29 -30.49 14.40 37.01
N SER A 30 -29.71 14.94 36.07
CA SER A 30 -29.67 16.31 35.52
C SER A 30 -29.44 16.28 33.99
N ARG A 31 -29.88 17.33 33.26
CA ARG A 31 -29.69 17.46 31.80
C ARG A 31 -28.70 18.58 31.48
N ALA A 32 -27.50 18.23 31.02
CA ALA A 32 -26.61 19.19 30.37
C ALA A 32 -27.11 19.47 28.94
N ARG A 33 -27.38 20.74 28.61
CA ARG A 33 -27.56 21.21 27.23
C ARG A 33 -26.32 21.97 26.80
N PHE A 34 -25.51 21.41 25.90
CA PHE A 34 -24.55 22.20 25.14
C PHE A 34 -25.25 22.83 23.93
N GLY A 35 -25.39 24.15 23.95
CA GLY A 35 -25.88 24.93 22.82
C GLY A 35 -24.73 25.39 21.94
N VAL A 36 -24.61 24.83 20.73
CA VAL A 36 -23.68 25.34 19.71
C VAL A 36 -24.42 26.39 18.87
N SER A 37 -24.03 27.66 19.03
CA SER A 37 -24.58 28.75 18.22
C SER A 37 -23.75 28.93 16.95
N ALA A 38 -24.30 28.52 15.80
CA ALA A 38 -23.67 28.67 14.50
C ALA A 38 -23.95 30.07 13.91
N THR A 39 -23.16 31.07 14.31
CA THR A 39 -23.24 32.43 13.73
C THR A 39 -22.52 32.47 12.38
N CYS A 40 -23.28 32.59 11.29
CA CYS A 40 -22.72 32.73 9.95
C CYS A 40 -22.12 34.14 9.76
N ALA A 41 -20.80 34.22 9.56
CA ALA A 41 -20.08 35.47 9.34
C ALA A 41 -19.53 35.55 7.90
N THR A 42 -20.22 36.28 7.03
CA THR A 42 -19.82 36.48 5.63
C THR A 42 -18.86 37.67 5.49
N SER A 43 -17.56 37.43 5.51
CA SER A 43 -16.55 38.45 5.23
C SER A 43 -16.46 38.75 3.72
N ARG A 44 -17.01 39.88 3.28
CA ARG A 44 -16.69 40.47 1.97
C ARG A 44 -15.28 41.06 2.02
N VAL A 45 -14.45 40.77 1.01
CA VAL A 45 -13.19 41.48 0.78
C VAL A 45 -13.37 42.39 -0.43
N THR A 46 -13.24 43.70 -0.22
CA THR A 46 -13.24 44.73 -1.27
C THR A 46 -11.87 45.40 -1.35
N HIS A 47 -11.41 45.67 -2.57
CA HIS A 47 -10.10 46.28 -2.82
C HIS A 47 -9.92 47.65 -2.16
N VAL A 48 -8.70 47.89 -1.68
CA VAL A 48 -8.00 49.18 -1.82
C VAL A 48 -6.60 48.86 -2.35
N ALA A 49 -6.06 49.71 -3.22
CA ALA A 49 -4.74 49.53 -3.83
C ALA A 49 -3.72 50.54 -3.29
N ALA A 50 -2.45 50.14 -3.26
CA ALA A 50 -1.31 51.03 -3.19
C ALA A 50 -0.24 50.52 -4.17
N ALA A 51 0.36 51.42 -4.95
CA ALA A 51 1.29 51.05 -6.02
C ALA A 51 2.75 51.24 -5.60
N THR A 52 3.66 50.51 -6.22
CA THR A 52 5.07 50.92 -6.35
C THR A 52 5.57 50.49 -7.72
N THR A 53 6.18 51.40 -8.45
CA THR A 53 6.66 51.21 -9.82
C THR A 53 8.12 50.76 -9.85
N LEU A 54 8.50 50.01 -10.89
CA LEU A 54 9.64 50.30 -11.77
C LEU A 54 9.62 49.29 -12.95
N PRO A 55 10.12 49.63 -14.15
CA PRO A 55 10.02 48.79 -15.35
C PRO A 55 11.28 47.96 -15.61
N ILE A 56 11.13 46.86 -16.38
CA ILE A 56 12.23 46.21 -17.10
C ILE A 56 11.83 46.11 -18.57
N SER A 57 12.76 46.48 -19.46
CA SER A 57 12.55 46.60 -20.90
C SER A 57 12.75 45.30 -21.67
N SER A 58 12.19 45.24 -22.88
CA SER A 58 12.46 44.18 -23.84
C SER A 58 13.81 44.37 -24.53
N SER A 59 14.55 43.27 -24.71
CA SER A 59 15.49 43.11 -25.83
C SER A 59 15.83 41.63 -26.04
N ARG A 60 15.95 41.22 -27.31
CA ARG A 60 16.68 40.01 -27.71
C ARG A 60 18.16 40.39 -27.87
N PRO A 61 19.06 39.40 -27.87
CA PRO A 61 19.68 39.12 -29.16
C PRO A 61 19.58 37.65 -29.58
N SER A 62 19.55 37.43 -30.89
CA SER A 62 19.70 36.12 -31.52
C SER A 62 21.17 35.76 -31.70
N PHE A 63 21.53 34.50 -31.46
CA PHE A 63 22.77 33.93 -31.99
C PHE A 63 22.46 32.80 -32.98
N VAL A 64 23.05 32.92 -34.16
CA VAL A 64 23.05 31.88 -35.19
C VAL A 64 24.36 31.11 -35.07
N SER A 65 24.31 29.78 -35.12
CA SER A 65 25.47 28.98 -35.53
C SER A 65 25.01 27.91 -36.51
N CYS A 66 25.58 27.92 -37.71
CA CYS A 66 25.44 26.83 -38.65
C CYS A 66 26.49 25.77 -38.31
N PHE A 67 26.12 24.49 -38.37
CA PHE A 67 27.06 23.44 -38.76
C PHE A 67 26.42 22.56 -39.82
N SER A 68 27.20 22.28 -40.86
CA SER A 68 26.71 21.70 -42.11
C SER A 68 26.58 20.18 -42.04
N SER A 69 25.65 19.66 -42.83
CA SER A 69 25.51 18.24 -43.12
C SER A 69 26.79 17.63 -43.67
N ASN A 70 27.05 16.36 -43.35
CA ASN A 70 27.66 15.44 -44.30
C ASN A 70 27.11 14.02 -44.11
N ARG A 71 26.73 13.37 -45.21
CA ARG A 71 26.42 11.94 -45.26
C ARG A 71 27.63 11.22 -45.86
N LEU A 72 27.96 10.03 -45.35
CA LEU A 72 28.76 9.06 -46.11
C LEU A 72 28.15 7.67 -46.00
N PHE A 73 28.31 6.90 -47.08
CA PHE A 73 27.85 5.52 -47.21
C PHE A 73 28.98 4.53 -46.88
N SER A 74 28.65 3.45 -46.19
CA SER A 74 29.06 2.09 -46.60
C SER A 74 27.98 1.11 -46.10
N SER A 75 27.43 0.15 -46.83
CA SER A 75 27.86 -0.64 -48.01
C SER A 75 28.72 -1.87 -47.70
N SER A 76 28.01 -2.97 -47.42
CA SER A 76 28.33 -4.32 -47.92
C SER A 76 29.56 -5.06 -47.39
N SER A 77 29.32 -6.20 -46.73
CA SER A 77 29.82 -7.48 -47.26
C SER A 77 28.95 -8.65 -46.79
N ARG A 78 28.72 -9.61 -47.69
CA ARG A 78 28.32 -10.98 -47.36
C ARG A 78 29.59 -11.83 -47.30
N SER A 79 29.60 -12.86 -46.48
CA SER A 79 30.32 -14.11 -46.79
C SER A 79 29.39 -15.29 -46.54
N ASN A 80 29.50 -16.31 -47.40
CA ASN A 80 28.83 -17.59 -47.25
C ASN A 80 29.84 -18.61 -46.66
N ASN A 81 29.42 -19.88 -46.61
CA ASN A 81 30.23 -21.07 -46.38
C ASN A 81 30.61 -21.32 -44.89
N ASP A 82 30.64 -22.57 -44.39
CA ASP A 82 30.34 -23.84 -45.08
C ASP A 82 29.65 -24.87 -44.16
N SER A 83 29.03 -25.88 -44.79
CA SER A 83 28.37 -26.97 -44.08
C SER A 83 29.26 -28.21 -43.98
N THR A 84 29.56 -28.66 -42.75
CA THR A 84 30.14 -29.98 -42.47
C THR A 84 29.38 -30.66 -41.32
N ALA A 85 29.04 -31.94 -41.50
CA ALA A 85 28.21 -32.70 -40.57
C ALA A 85 29.05 -33.65 -39.67
N SER A 86 28.36 -34.15 -38.63
CA SER A 86 28.68 -35.39 -37.87
C SER A 86 30.07 -35.54 -37.23
N SER A 87 30.10 -35.47 -35.90
CA SER A 87 30.58 -36.60 -35.11
C SER A 87 29.80 -36.67 -33.79
N SER A 88 29.26 -37.84 -33.44
CA SER A 88 28.45 -38.05 -32.23
C SER A 88 29.32 -38.59 -31.09
N SER A 89 29.48 -37.81 -30.02
CA SER A 89 30.08 -38.25 -28.76
C SER A 89 29.08 -38.07 -27.61
N SER A 90 28.60 -39.18 -27.05
CA SER A 90 27.61 -39.20 -25.98
C SER A 90 28.23 -38.89 -24.60
N SER A 91 28.45 -37.61 -24.31
CA SER A 91 28.75 -37.14 -22.96
C SER A 91 27.45 -36.94 -22.17
N SER A 92 27.27 -37.66 -21.07
CA SER A 92 26.10 -37.55 -20.19
C SER A 92 26.11 -36.24 -19.39
N SER A 93 25.66 -35.15 -20.01
CA SER A 93 25.48 -33.87 -19.33
C SER A 93 24.31 -33.95 -18.35
N SER A 94 24.59 -33.97 -17.05
CA SER A 94 23.59 -33.79 -16.01
C SER A 94 23.03 -32.38 -16.09
N SER A 95 21.93 -32.19 -16.82
CA SER A 95 21.26 -30.91 -17.00
C SER A 95 20.59 -30.49 -15.68
N SER A 96 21.36 -29.84 -14.81
CA SER A 96 20.82 -29.06 -13.71
C SER A 96 20.00 -27.91 -14.29
N ASN A 97 18.69 -28.12 -14.44
CA ASN A 97 17.75 -27.06 -14.76
C ASN A 97 17.70 -26.06 -13.59
N SER A 98 18.68 -25.18 -13.54
CA SER A 98 18.60 -23.94 -12.77
C SER A 98 17.44 -23.15 -13.36
N ASN A 99 16.26 -23.28 -12.75
CA ASN A 99 15.00 -22.72 -13.23
C ASN A 99 14.95 -21.21 -12.92
N SER A 100 15.98 -20.48 -13.36
CA SER A 100 16.16 -19.06 -13.15
C SER A 100 15.05 -18.32 -13.88
N LYS A 101 14.18 -17.65 -13.13
CA LYS A 101 13.20 -16.70 -13.68
C LYS A 101 13.92 -15.77 -14.68
N PRO A 102 13.35 -15.48 -15.86
CA PRO A 102 14.02 -14.68 -16.89
C PRO A 102 14.45 -13.34 -16.30
N LYS A 103 15.73 -12.97 -16.49
CA LYS A 103 16.27 -11.72 -15.95
C LYS A 103 15.67 -10.54 -16.71
N LEU A 104 14.58 -10.01 -16.17
CA LEU A 104 13.85 -8.87 -16.71
C LEU A 104 14.78 -7.65 -16.82
N ASN A 105 14.84 -7.07 -18.00
CA ASN A 105 15.69 -5.94 -18.33
C ASN A 105 15.11 -5.21 -19.54
N TYR A 106 14.72 -3.95 -19.37
CA TYR A 106 14.20 -3.08 -20.43
C TYR A 106 14.86 -1.69 -20.32
N PRO A 107 15.02 -0.94 -21.43
CA PRO A 107 15.59 0.40 -21.40
C PRO A 107 14.62 1.42 -20.77
N ILE A 108 15.16 2.52 -20.23
CA ILE A 108 14.36 3.67 -19.80
C ILE A 108 13.68 4.29 -21.03
N VAL A 109 12.37 4.57 -20.92
CA VAL A 109 11.65 5.40 -21.91
C VAL A 109 11.91 6.88 -21.59
N PRO A 110 12.60 7.64 -22.47
CA PRO A 110 13.07 8.98 -22.11
C PRO A 110 11.93 9.96 -21.81
N ARG A 111 12.11 10.84 -20.80
CA ARG A 111 11.16 11.91 -20.45
C ARG A 111 10.77 12.86 -21.60
N GLY A 112 11.60 12.96 -22.64
CA GLY A 112 11.33 13.75 -23.84
C GLY A 112 10.63 12.99 -24.98
N ASP A 113 10.37 11.69 -24.84
CA ASP A 113 9.71 10.88 -25.87
C ASP A 113 8.18 10.91 -25.70
N PHE A 114 7.53 11.76 -26.49
CA PHE A 114 6.07 11.85 -26.59
C PHE A 114 5.49 11.00 -27.74
N GLY A 115 6.33 10.26 -28.47
CA GLY A 115 5.97 9.52 -29.68
C GLY A 115 6.00 10.37 -30.96
N GLU A 116 5.52 9.78 -32.05
CA GLU A 116 5.69 10.31 -33.43
C GLU A 116 4.60 11.27 -33.92
N TYR A 117 3.55 11.51 -33.11
CA TYR A 117 2.36 12.26 -33.51
C TYR A 117 2.27 13.63 -32.80
N GLN A 118 1.69 14.62 -33.48
CA GLN A 118 1.37 15.92 -32.88
C GLN A 118 0.10 15.83 -32.03
N GLU A 119 0.11 16.42 -30.83
CA GLU A 119 -1.02 16.32 -29.91
C GLU A 119 -2.23 17.17 -30.35
N TYR A 120 -3.28 16.48 -30.80
CA TYR A 120 -4.59 17.02 -31.15
C TYR A 120 -5.75 16.15 -30.60
N SER A 121 -5.48 15.23 -29.67
CA SER A 121 -6.52 14.46 -29.00
C SER A 121 -7.28 15.30 -27.98
N VAL A 122 -8.49 14.86 -27.63
CA VAL A 122 -9.32 15.51 -26.60
C VAL A 122 -8.93 15.16 -25.16
N ILE A 123 -7.79 14.47 -24.95
CA ILE A 123 -7.41 13.86 -23.66
C ILE A 123 -6.13 14.50 -23.08
N PHE A 124 -5.19 14.93 -23.92
CA PHE A 124 -3.87 15.42 -23.50
C PHE A 124 -3.46 16.74 -24.18
N THR A 125 -2.32 17.28 -23.77
CA THR A 125 -1.63 18.41 -24.42
C THR A 125 -0.14 18.07 -24.52
N ASN A 126 0.64 18.84 -25.30
CA ASN A 126 2.11 18.72 -25.45
C ASN A 126 2.92 19.00 -24.15
N ARG A 127 2.34 18.76 -22.97
CA ARG A 127 2.95 18.88 -21.63
C ARG A 127 2.83 17.61 -20.78
N SER A 128 2.12 16.59 -21.27
CA SER A 128 1.97 15.28 -20.64
C SER A 128 2.07 14.18 -21.68
N LEU A 129 2.59 13.02 -21.27
CA LEU A 129 2.69 11.86 -22.16
C LEU A 129 1.29 11.32 -22.48
N ASN A 130 0.94 11.16 -23.76
CA ASN A 130 -0.38 10.65 -24.15
C ASN A 130 -0.48 9.13 -23.95
N LEU A 131 -1.57 8.64 -23.33
CA LEU A 131 -1.78 7.20 -23.08
C LEU A 131 -1.87 6.35 -24.36
N MET A 132 -2.20 6.95 -25.50
CA MET A 132 -2.29 6.27 -26.78
C MET A 132 -0.92 6.09 -27.46
N SER A 133 0.11 6.83 -27.00
CA SER A 133 1.42 6.90 -27.65
C SER A 133 2.24 5.61 -27.50
N LYS A 134 3.06 5.28 -28.51
CA LYS A 134 3.99 4.13 -28.47
C LYS A 134 4.86 4.08 -27.20
N PRO A 135 5.43 5.21 -26.69
CA PRO A 135 6.22 5.19 -25.46
C PRO A 135 5.38 4.83 -24.22
N PHE A 136 4.14 5.34 -24.11
CA PHE A 136 3.28 4.96 -22.97
C PHE A 136 2.83 3.50 -23.05
N GLN A 137 2.49 2.99 -24.24
CA GLN A 137 2.19 1.57 -24.41
C GLN A 137 3.38 0.68 -24.03
N GLN A 138 4.62 1.13 -24.26
CA GLN A 138 5.82 0.41 -23.84
C GLN A 138 5.97 0.41 -22.32
N ILE A 139 5.87 1.59 -21.69
CA ILE A 139 5.84 1.74 -20.21
C ILE A 139 4.83 0.80 -19.57
N MET A 140 3.62 0.71 -20.13
CA MET A 140 2.56 -0.15 -19.60
C MET A 140 2.84 -1.65 -19.73
N ARG A 141 3.56 -2.09 -20.78
CA ARG A 141 4.02 -3.49 -20.91
C ARG A 141 5.17 -3.80 -19.97
N ASP A 142 6.18 -2.94 -19.91
CA ASP A 142 7.34 -3.13 -19.03
C ASP A 142 6.93 -3.18 -17.55
N LEU A 143 5.99 -2.32 -17.12
CA LEU A 143 5.42 -2.36 -15.77
C LEU A 143 4.51 -3.59 -15.53
N ASN A 144 3.82 -4.10 -16.56
CA ASN A 144 3.06 -5.35 -16.46
C ASN A 144 3.99 -6.53 -16.17
N ASP A 145 5.07 -6.64 -16.96
CA ASP A 145 6.04 -7.74 -16.85
C ASP A 145 6.86 -7.64 -15.55
N LEU A 146 7.21 -6.43 -15.11
CA LEU A 146 7.80 -6.16 -13.79
C LEU A 146 6.95 -6.75 -12.66
N LEU A 147 5.66 -6.44 -12.66
CA LEU A 147 4.75 -6.84 -11.58
C LEU A 147 4.43 -8.34 -11.66
N LYS A 148 4.27 -8.91 -12.86
CA LYS A 148 4.14 -10.36 -13.06
C LYS A 148 5.40 -11.13 -12.60
N VAL A 149 6.60 -10.70 -12.96
CA VAL A 149 7.86 -11.39 -12.59
C VAL A 149 8.17 -11.25 -11.10
N THR A 150 8.00 -10.05 -10.53
CA THR A 150 8.34 -9.77 -9.11
C THR A 150 7.44 -10.54 -8.15
N TYR A 151 6.13 -10.52 -8.40
CA TYR A 151 5.13 -11.15 -7.53
C TYR A 151 4.69 -12.55 -8.03
N ASN A 152 5.24 -13.05 -9.15
CA ASN A 152 4.86 -14.34 -9.78
C ASN A 152 3.37 -14.43 -10.19
N ALA A 153 2.76 -13.27 -10.45
CA ALA A 153 1.33 -13.11 -10.69
C ALA A 153 0.86 -13.67 -12.06
N HIS A 154 -0.42 -14.02 -12.15
CA HIS A 154 -1.07 -14.39 -13.42
C HIS A 154 -1.50 -13.13 -14.20
N LYS A 155 -2.13 -12.17 -13.52
CA LYS A 155 -2.66 -10.93 -14.11
C LYS A 155 -2.33 -9.71 -13.26
N VAL A 156 -2.36 -8.53 -13.87
CA VAL A 156 -2.09 -7.23 -13.23
C VAL A 156 -3.23 -6.26 -13.55
N ALA A 157 -3.48 -5.31 -12.64
CA ALA A 157 -4.27 -4.11 -12.88
C ALA A 157 -3.53 -2.89 -12.30
N ILE A 158 -3.24 -1.90 -13.14
CA ILE A 158 -2.68 -0.60 -12.72
C ILE A 158 -3.84 0.41 -12.72
N MET A 159 -4.23 0.89 -11.54
CA MET A 159 -5.42 1.72 -11.33
C MET A 159 -5.04 3.12 -10.84
N PRO A 160 -5.50 4.21 -11.47
CA PRO A 160 -5.25 5.58 -11.00
C PRO A 160 -5.72 5.81 -9.54
N GLY A 161 -4.91 6.54 -8.76
CA GLY A 161 -5.23 6.89 -7.37
C GLY A 161 -4.06 6.59 -6.42
N SER A 162 -4.27 5.64 -5.50
CA SER A 162 -3.27 5.20 -4.52
C SER A 162 -3.59 3.79 -4.04
N GLY A 163 -2.70 3.14 -3.28
CA GLY A 163 -2.94 1.79 -2.74
C GLY A 163 -4.29 1.61 -2.04
N THR A 164 -4.84 2.64 -1.37
CA THR A 164 -6.20 2.60 -0.79
C THR A 164 -7.31 2.40 -1.83
N PHE A 165 -7.17 2.95 -3.05
CA PHE A 165 -8.11 2.69 -4.15
C PHE A 165 -8.01 1.22 -4.60
N GLY A 166 -6.81 0.62 -4.51
CA GLY A 166 -6.63 -0.82 -4.71
C GLY A 166 -7.33 -1.65 -3.65
N MET A 167 -7.24 -1.25 -2.37
CA MET A 167 -8.00 -1.89 -1.28
C MET A 167 -9.51 -1.83 -1.55
N GLU A 168 -10.06 -0.65 -1.86
CA GLU A 168 -11.49 -0.50 -2.13
C GLU A 168 -11.93 -1.25 -3.41
N ALA A 169 -11.12 -1.23 -4.48
CA ALA A 169 -11.40 -1.99 -5.70
C ALA A 169 -11.45 -3.50 -5.45
N VAL A 170 -10.51 -4.05 -4.69
CA VAL A 170 -10.45 -5.48 -4.36
C VAL A 170 -11.61 -5.87 -3.42
N ALA A 171 -11.93 -5.05 -2.41
CA ALA A 171 -13.12 -5.25 -1.58
C ALA A 171 -14.42 -5.23 -2.41
N ARG A 172 -14.59 -4.26 -3.30
CA ARG A 172 -15.77 -4.14 -4.19
C ARG A 172 -15.87 -5.22 -5.26
N GLN A 173 -14.78 -5.93 -5.56
CA GLN A 173 -14.77 -7.01 -6.54
C GLN A 173 -15.04 -8.39 -5.91
N PHE A 174 -14.58 -8.62 -4.68
CA PHE A 174 -14.59 -9.96 -4.06
C PHE A 174 -15.33 -10.06 -2.71
N ALA A 175 -15.61 -8.95 -2.03
CA ALA A 175 -16.32 -8.96 -0.74
C ALA A 175 -17.80 -8.54 -0.84
N THR A 176 -18.30 -8.05 -1.99
CA THR A 176 -19.70 -7.62 -2.12
C THR A 176 -20.68 -8.73 -1.76
N ASP A 177 -21.57 -8.48 -0.79
CA ASP A 177 -22.58 -9.39 -0.25
C ASP A 177 -22.04 -10.68 0.41
N GLU A 178 -20.72 -10.86 0.47
CA GLU A 178 -20.04 -12.06 0.98
C GLU A 178 -19.80 -12.00 2.50
N HIS A 179 -19.52 -13.14 3.14
CA HIS A 179 -18.89 -13.19 4.46
C HIS A 179 -17.36 -13.17 4.31
N VAL A 180 -16.67 -12.30 5.08
CA VAL A 180 -15.22 -12.09 4.96
C VAL A 180 -14.51 -11.96 6.30
N MET A 181 -13.20 -12.21 6.33
CA MET A 181 -12.38 -12.18 7.54
C MET A 181 -11.19 -11.23 7.39
N VAL A 182 -10.83 -10.51 8.46
CA VAL A 182 -9.74 -9.52 8.47
C VAL A 182 -8.75 -9.81 9.60
N ILE A 183 -7.48 -10.04 9.26
CA ILE A 183 -6.36 -9.98 10.20
C ILE A 183 -6.03 -8.50 10.45
N ARG A 184 -6.41 -7.96 11.60
CA ARG A 184 -6.18 -6.56 11.95
C ARG A 184 -4.98 -6.42 12.88
N ASN A 185 -3.82 -6.10 12.28
CA ASN A 185 -2.59 -5.82 13.03
C ASN A 185 -2.46 -4.35 13.47
N GLY A 186 -3.36 -3.46 13.01
CA GLY A 186 -3.30 -2.03 13.29
C GLY A 186 -4.22 -1.16 12.41
N TRP A 187 -3.87 0.12 12.26
CA TRP A 187 -4.71 1.13 11.60
C TRP A 187 -4.89 0.90 10.10
N PHE A 188 -3.88 0.40 9.39
CA PHE A 188 -3.94 0.27 7.94
C PHE A 188 -4.73 -0.98 7.53
N SER A 189 -4.78 -1.98 8.41
CA SER A 189 -5.70 -3.13 8.34
C SER A 189 -7.09 -2.85 8.92
N PHE A 190 -7.24 -1.91 9.87
CA PHE A 190 -8.55 -1.37 10.26
C PHE A 190 -9.27 -0.69 9.08
N ARG A 191 -8.53 -0.14 8.12
CA ARG A 191 -9.11 0.45 6.90
C ARG A 191 -9.95 -0.53 6.09
N TRP A 192 -9.72 -1.84 6.16
CA TRP A 192 -10.60 -2.81 5.53
C TRP A 192 -12.04 -2.66 6.03
N THR A 193 -12.23 -2.55 7.35
CA THR A 193 -13.54 -2.27 7.94
C THR A 193 -14.05 -0.85 7.69
N GLU A 194 -13.17 0.16 7.60
CA GLU A 194 -13.59 1.52 7.15
C GLU A 194 -14.12 1.52 5.70
N ILE A 195 -13.51 0.73 4.81
CA ILE A 195 -13.92 0.54 3.42
C ILE A 195 -15.23 -0.24 3.35
N PHE A 196 -15.38 -1.29 4.15
CA PHE A 196 -16.61 -2.08 4.22
C PHE A 196 -17.80 -1.20 4.63
N ASP A 197 -17.67 -0.43 5.71
CA ASP A 197 -18.79 0.30 6.32
C ASP A 197 -19.06 1.70 5.72
N ILE A 198 -18.44 2.02 4.57
CA ILE A 198 -18.52 3.32 3.90
C ILE A 198 -19.96 3.74 3.50
N GLY A 199 -20.90 2.79 3.42
CA GLY A 199 -22.32 3.06 3.18
C GLY A 199 -23.10 3.55 4.40
N GLY A 200 -22.53 3.44 5.61
CA GLY A 200 -23.18 3.75 6.88
C GLY A 200 -24.06 2.61 7.42
N PRO A 201 -24.81 2.84 8.53
CA PRO A 201 -25.58 1.81 9.21
C PRO A 201 -26.56 1.08 8.28
N GLY A 202 -26.46 -0.25 8.22
CA GLY A 202 -27.27 -1.09 7.34
C GLY A 202 -26.82 -1.14 5.87
N LYS A 203 -25.62 -0.60 5.54
CA LYS A 203 -25.01 -0.64 4.22
C LYS A 203 -23.50 -0.87 4.32
N SER A 204 -23.09 -2.13 4.35
CA SER A 204 -21.67 -2.52 4.24
C SER A 204 -21.41 -3.12 2.85
N ILE A 205 -20.14 -3.26 2.45
CA ILE A 205 -19.76 -3.98 1.21
C ILE A 205 -20.00 -5.49 1.38
N PRO A 206 -19.39 -6.18 2.38
CA PRO A 206 -19.77 -7.53 2.76
C PRO A 206 -21.12 -7.59 3.47
N SER A 207 -21.77 -8.74 3.42
CA SER A 207 -22.98 -9.00 4.23
C SER A 207 -22.65 -9.20 5.71
N SER A 208 -21.42 -9.65 6.03
CA SER A 208 -20.90 -9.76 7.39
C SER A 208 -19.37 -9.86 7.38
N HIS A 209 -18.70 -9.50 8.47
CA HIS A 209 -17.25 -9.66 8.58
C HIS A 209 -16.76 -10.02 10.00
N THR A 210 -15.72 -10.84 10.07
CA THR A 210 -14.99 -11.19 11.31
C THR A 210 -13.64 -10.47 11.36
N VAL A 211 -13.19 -10.08 12.56
CA VAL A 211 -11.93 -9.36 12.76
C VAL A 211 -11.06 -10.06 13.82
N LEU A 212 -9.93 -10.59 13.39
CA LEU A 212 -8.93 -11.22 14.25
C LEU A 212 -7.81 -10.20 14.53
N LYS A 213 -7.77 -9.66 15.74
CA LYS A 213 -6.92 -8.51 16.13
C LYS A 213 -5.54 -8.98 16.61
N ALA A 214 -4.48 -8.24 16.30
CA ALA A 214 -3.17 -8.44 16.91
C ALA A 214 -3.28 -8.37 18.45
N GLN A 215 -2.63 -9.30 19.14
CA GLN A 215 -2.74 -9.49 20.58
C GLN A 215 -1.49 -8.97 21.31
N PRO A 216 -1.63 -8.42 22.54
CA PRO A 216 -0.50 -8.06 23.37
C PRO A 216 0.22 -9.31 23.91
N VAL A 217 1.53 -9.34 23.77
CA VAL A 217 2.43 -10.37 24.33
C VAL A 217 3.40 -9.73 25.32
N ALA A 218 3.81 -10.51 26.33
CA ALA A 218 4.76 -10.04 27.31
C ALA A 218 6.12 -9.70 26.65
N PRO A 219 6.77 -8.58 27.01
CA PRO A 219 8.10 -8.24 26.50
C PRO A 219 9.15 -9.26 26.96
N GLN A 220 10.23 -9.41 26.19
CA GLN A 220 11.34 -10.29 26.57
C GLN A 220 12.10 -9.80 27.81
N ASP A 221 12.24 -8.48 27.97
CA ASP A 221 12.70 -7.89 29.23
C ASP A 221 11.53 -7.76 30.22
N LYS A 222 11.65 -8.41 31.37
CA LYS A 222 10.65 -8.40 32.45
C LYS A 222 10.54 -7.04 33.15
N ASN A 223 11.49 -6.13 32.94
CA ASN A 223 11.46 -4.76 33.47
C ASN A 223 10.78 -3.78 32.50
N CYS A 224 10.50 -4.20 31.26
CA CYS A 224 9.86 -3.33 30.28
C CYS A 224 8.39 -3.09 30.65
N ILE A 225 8.02 -1.81 30.80
CA ILE A 225 6.66 -1.35 31.13
C ILE A 225 5.71 -1.34 29.91
N HIS A 226 6.16 -1.80 28.74
CA HIS A 226 5.41 -1.77 27.50
C HIS A 226 5.18 -3.19 26.97
N MET A 227 3.91 -3.53 26.73
CA MET A 227 3.56 -4.75 26.00
C MET A 227 4.05 -4.65 24.55
N GLN A 228 4.46 -5.78 23.98
CA GLN A 228 4.69 -5.89 22.53
C GLN A 228 3.47 -6.54 21.88
N TYR A 229 3.34 -6.49 20.57
CA TYR A 229 2.16 -7.00 19.85
C TYR A 229 2.56 -7.97 18.74
N ALA A 230 1.85 -9.09 18.69
CA ALA A 230 1.95 -10.12 17.66
C ALA A 230 0.62 -10.19 16.87
N PRO A 231 0.61 -10.67 15.62
CA PRO A 231 -0.64 -10.99 14.93
C PRO A 231 -1.46 -12.04 15.72
N TYR A 232 -2.75 -12.17 15.40
CA TYR A 232 -3.60 -13.23 15.96
C TYR A 232 -2.96 -14.61 15.68
N PRO A 233 -2.96 -15.58 16.61
CA PRO A 233 -2.21 -16.83 16.44
C PRO A 233 -2.64 -17.60 15.20
N ILE A 234 -1.69 -18.05 14.37
CA ILE A 234 -2.00 -18.63 13.06
C ILE A 234 -2.88 -19.89 13.13
N ASP A 235 -2.68 -20.72 14.15
CA ASP A 235 -3.47 -21.94 14.29
C ASP A 235 -4.93 -21.60 14.68
N ASP A 236 -5.15 -20.59 15.54
CA ASP A 236 -6.48 -20.03 15.82
C ASP A 236 -7.12 -19.37 14.57
N VAL A 237 -6.33 -18.74 13.69
CA VAL A 237 -6.81 -18.21 12.40
C VAL A 237 -7.29 -19.35 11.49
N VAL A 238 -6.53 -20.45 11.42
CA VAL A 238 -6.87 -21.62 10.60
C VAL A 238 -8.16 -22.28 11.09
N ASP A 239 -8.30 -22.51 12.40
CA ASP A 239 -9.54 -23.01 13.00
C ASP A 239 -10.73 -22.09 12.69
N LYS A 240 -10.54 -20.76 12.81
CA LYS A 240 -11.57 -19.77 12.49
C LYS A 240 -11.97 -19.76 11.01
N ILE A 241 -11.04 -19.98 10.09
CA ILE A 241 -11.33 -20.10 8.65
C ILE A 241 -12.19 -21.34 8.39
N TYR A 242 -11.88 -22.49 9.01
CA TYR A 242 -12.67 -23.71 8.86
C TYR A 242 -14.08 -23.61 9.49
N GLU A 243 -14.21 -22.92 10.63
CA GLU A 243 -15.48 -22.66 11.31
C GLU A 243 -16.40 -21.73 10.51
N GLU A 244 -15.90 -20.54 10.14
CA GLU A 244 -16.71 -19.45 9.60
C GLU A 244 -16.78 -19.45 8.06
N ARG A 245 -15.87 -20.19 7.40
CA ARG A 245 -15.78 -20.37 5.95
C ARG A 245 -15.85 -19.07 5.12
N PRO A 246 -15.05 -18.04 5.44
CA PRO A 246 -15.11 -16.76 4.74
C PRO A 246 -14.75 -16.89 3.25
N SER A 247 -15.48 -16.17 2.39
CA SER A 247 -15.21 -16.11 0.96
C SER A 247 -13.93 -15.33 0.63
N VAL A 248 -13.49 -14.43 1.52
CA VAL A 248 -12.22 -13.70 1.41
C VAL A 248 -11.57 -13.49 2.77
N LEU A 249 -10.28 -13.79 2.86
CA LEU A 249 -9.40 -13.36 3.95
C LEU A 249 -8.62 -12.11 3.52
N PHE A 250 -8.56 -11.10 4.38
CA PHE A 250 -7.78 -9.87 4.18
C PHE A 250 -6.70 -9.73 5.26
N ALA A 251 -5.45 -9.48 4.89
CA ALA A 251 -4.38 -9.22 5.85
C ALA A 251 -3.36 -8.17 5.35
N PRO A 252 -2.69 -7.43 6.27
CA PRO A 252 -1.50 -6.65 5.94
C PRO A 252 -0.27 -7.56 5.97
N HIS A 253 0.53 -7.58 4.90
CA HIS A 253 1.88 -8.16 4.95
C HIS A 253 2.73 -7.33 5.92
N VAL A 254 2.70 -6.00 5.83
CA VAL A 254 3.32 -5.09 6.81
C VAL A 254 2.31 -4.04 7.28
N GLU A 255 2.01 -4.02 8.57
CA GLU A 255 1.17 -2.99 9.19
C GLU A 255 2.01 -1.78 9.60
N THR A 256 1.69 -0.61 9.06
CA THR A 256 2.51 0.61 9.28
C THR A 256 2.21 1.36 10.56
N SER A 257 1.16 1.03 11.31
CA SER A 257 0.91 1.65 12.62
C SER A 257 1.63 0.97 13.78
N THR A 258 1.86 -0.35 13.69
CA THR A 258 2.49 -1.19 14.74
C THR A 258 3.86 -1.75 14.33
N GLY A 259 4.22 -1.73 13.05
CA GLY A 259 5.48 -2.30 12.56
C GLY A 259 5.47 -3.84 12.48
N ILE A 260 4.30 -4.46 12.57
CA ILE A 260 4.12 -5.91 12.47
C ILE A 260 4.28 -6.35 11.01
N ILE A 261 5.09 -7.39 10.77
CA ILE A 261 5.13 -8.17 9.53
C ILE A 261 4.51 -9.55 9.75
N LEU A 262 3.72 -10.04 8.79
CA LEU A 262 3.30 -11.44 8.74
C LEU A 262 4.41 -12.30 8.09
N PRO A 263 4.92 -13.34 8.76
CA PRO A 263 5.94 -14.22 8.18
C PRO A 263 5.41 -15.12 7.05
N ASP A 264 6.32 -15.60 6.21
CA ASP A 264 5.98 -16.43 5.04
C ASP A 264 5.25 -17.76 5.41
N ASP A 265 5.50 -18.35 6.60
CA ASP A 265 4.81 -19.58 7.05
C ASP A 265 3.39 -19.30 7.54
N TYR A 266 3.18 -18.19 8.25
CA TYR A 266 1.86 -17.67 8.61
C TYR A 266 1.00 -17.47 7.36
N ILE A 267 1.57 -16.86 6.31
CA ILE A 267 0.85 -16.57 5.07
C ILE A 267 0.49 -17.88 4.35
N ARG A 268 1.41 -18.85 4.23
CA ARG A 268 1.12 -20.16 3.60
C ARG A 268 0.02 -20.92 4.34
N LYS A 269 0.12 -21.09 5.68
CA LYS A 269 -0.92 -21.74 6.49
C LYS A 269 -2.31 -21.13 6.29
N ALA A 270 -2.38 -19.80 6.22
CA ALA A 270 -3.64 -19.09 6.01
C ALA A 270 -4.16 -19.24 4.55
N SER A 271 -3.27 -19.28 3.54
CA SER A 271 -3.62 -19.61 2.14
C SER A 271 -4.18 -21.02 2.00
N ASP A 272 -3.55 -22.02 2.62
CA ASP A 272 -3.99 -23.42 2.54
C ASP A 272 -5.43 -23.55 3.09
N ALA A 273 -5.68 -23.02 4.30
CA ALA A 273 -6.99 -23.07 4.95
C ALA A 273 -8.08 -22.28 4.19
N ILE A 274 -7.77 -21.09 3.67
CA ILE A 274 -8.77 -20.29 2.92
C ILE A 274 -9.07 -20.91 1.55
N HIS A 275 -8.11 -21.64 0.95
CA HIS A 275 -8.33 -22.38 -0.30
C HIS A 275 -9.22 -23.60 -0.09
N ASP A 276 -9.01 -24.38 0.98
CA ASP A 276 -9.83 -25.53 1.39
C ASP A 276 -11.30 -25.16 1.60
N VAL A 277 -11.60 -24.00 2.19
CA VAL A 277 -13.00 -23.56 2.38
C VAL A 277 -13.65 -22.96 1.13
N GLY A 278 -12.86 -22.68 0.08
CA GLY A 278 -13.33 -22.13 -1.19
C GLY A 278 -13.16 -20.61 -1.37
N GLY A 279 -12.49 -19.94 -0.42
CA GLY A 279 -12.27 -18.50 -0.42
C GLY A 279 -11.05 -18.02 -1.23
N LEU A 280 -10.68 -16.76 -1.05
CA LEU A 280 -9.49 -16.10 -1.60
C LEU A 280 -8.65 -15.43 -0.50
N PHE A 281 -7.32 -15.35 -0.66
CA PHE A 281 -6.46 -14.52 0.22
C PHE A 281 -6.03 -13.20 -0.46
N VAL A 282 -6.47 -12.07 0.09
CA VAL A 282 -6.00 -10.72 -0.22
C VAL A 282 -4.91 -10.26 0.76
N LEU A 283 -3.74 -9.91 0.24
CA LEU A 283 -2.57 -9.47 1.01
C LEU A 283 -2.16 -8.03 0.65
N ASP A 284 -2.34 -7.08 1.57
CA ASP A 284 -1.83 -5.71 1.44
C ASP A 284 -0.31 -5.69 1.61
N CYS A 285 0.41 -5.52 0.49
CA CYS A 285 1.86 -5.34 0.42
C CYS A 285 2.27 -3.90 0.10
N ILE A 286 1.39 -2.90 0.26
CA ILE A 286 1.70 -1.48 0.03
C ILE A 286 2.92 -1.06 0.87
N ALA A 287 3.10 -1.67 2.05
CA ALA A 287 4.15 -1.34 3.00
C ALA A 287 5.31 -2.34 3.10
N SER A 288 5.36 -3.38 2.26
CA SER A 288 6.36 -4.46 2.39
C SER A 288 7.80 -4.02 2.06
N GLY A 289 8.01 -2.83 1.51
CA GLY A 289 9.34 -2.41 1.05
C GLY A 289 9.81 -3.31 -0.09
N ALA A 290 11.07 -3.71 -0.07
CA ALA A 290 11.61 -4.74 -0.97
C ALA A 290 11.39 -6.19 -0.48
N ILE A 291 10.49 -6.43 0.49
CA ILE A 291 10.11 -7.80 0.89
C ILE A 291 9.08 -8.32 -0.12
N TRP A 292 9.59 -8.76 -1.26
CA TRP A 292 8.78 -9.33 -2.34
C TRP A 292 8.09 -10.61 -1.86
N ALA A 293 6.78 -10.66 -2.07
CA ALA A 293 5.89 -11.76 -1.74
C ALA A 293 5.55 -12.52 -3.03
N ASP A 294 6.06 -13.73 -3.20
CA ASP A 294 5.81 -14.55 -4.38
C ASP A 294 4.43 -15.23 -4.24
N MET A 295 3.49 -14.86 -5.11
CA MET A 295 2.08 -15.30 -5.00
C MET A 295 1.90 -16.81 -5.11
N LYS A 296 2.81 -17.54 -5.78
CA LYS A 296 2.70 -18.99 -5.96
C LYS A 296 3.36 -19.78 -4.84
N ASP A 297 4.40 -19.24 -4.23
CA ASP A 297 5.02 -19.81 -3.01
C ASP A 297 4.17 -19.54 -1.76
N LEU A 298 3.57 -18.35 -1.66
CA LEU A 298 2.74 -17.95 -0.52
C LEU A 298 1.26 -18.32 -0.66
N GLY A 299 0.81 -18.76 -1.84
CA GLY A 299 -0.57 -19.14 -2.12
C GLY A 299 -1.58 -17.99 -2.20
N VAL A 300 -1.13 -16.73 -2.20
CA VAL A 300 -2.04 -15.56 -2.10
C VAL A 300 -2.67 -15.17 -3.45
N ASP A 301 -3.95 -14.79 -3.40
CA ASP A 301 -4.79 -14.59 -4.57
C ASP A 301 -4.77 -13.17 -5.13
N ALA A 302 -4.66 -12.18 -4.25
CA ALA A 302 -4.48 -10.79 -4.67
C ALA A 302 -3.42 -10.11 -3.80
N ILE A 303 -2.44 -9.48 -4.44
CA ILE A 303 -1.52 -8.55 -3.77
C ILE A 303 -1.88 -7.13 -4.17
N ILE A 304 -1.91 -6.22 -3.20
CA ILE A 304 -2.02 -4.78 -3.43
C ILE A 304 -0.68 -4.13 -3.09
N SER A 305 -0.19 -3.25 -3.97
CA SER A 305 1.00 -2.44 -3.76
C SER A 305 0.80 -1.01 -4.30
N ALA A 306 1.78 -0.14 -4.12
CA ALA A 306 1.79 1.23 -4.66
C ALA A 306 3.22 1.75 -4.88
N PRO A 307 3.46 2.66 -5.84
CA PRO A 307 4.82 3.11 -6.19
C PRO A 307 5.59 3.75 -5.03
N GLN A 308 4.95 4.54 -4.17
CA GLN A 308 5.62 5.51 -3.28
C GLN A 308 6.25 4.96 -1.98
N LYS A 309 6.48 3.64 -1.90
CA LYS A 309 7.15 3.00 -0.75
C LYS A 309 8.31 2.14 -1.24
N GLY A 310 8.16 0.80 -1.27
CA GLY A 310 9.23 -0.11 -1.69
C GLY A 310 9.71 0.13 -3.13
N TRP A 311 8.77 0.50 -4.00
CA TRP A 311 8.98 0.81 -5.42
C TRP A 311 9.50 2.23 -5.71
N THR A 312 9.60 3.09 -4.69
CA THR A 312 10.22 4.43 -4.68
C THR A 312 9.73 5.45 -5.72
N GLY A 313 8.71 5.14 -6.52
CA GLY A 313 8.14 6.01 -7.55
C GLY A 313 7.12 7.02 -7.03
N SER A 314 6.67 7.92 -7.91
CA SER A 314 5.65 8.92 -7.58
C SER A 314 4.30 8.29 -7.19
N ALA A 315 3.66 8.82 -6.15
CA ALA A 315 2.34 8.36 -5.70
C ALA A 315 1.26 8.69 -6.76
N CYS A 316 0.87 7.70 -7.57
CA CYS A 316 -0.04 7.90 -8.69
C CYS A 316 -1.09 6.78 -8.90
N ALA A 317 -0.81 5.56 -8.45
CA ALA A 317 -1.63 4.39 -8.75
C ALA A 317 -1.71 3.39 -7.59
N ALA A 318 -2.74 2.56 -7.60
CA ALA A 318 -2.70 1.22 -7.02
C ALA A 318 -2.13 0.23 -8.05
N LEU A 319 -1.31 -0.70 -7.56
CA LEU A 319 -0.78 -1.82 -8.32
C LEU A 319 -1.42 -3.08 -7.74
N ILE A 320 -2.33 -3.73 -8.47
CA ILE A 320 -2.98 -4.96 -8.04
C ILE A 320 -2.47 -6.11 -8.89
N MET A 321 -1.97 -7.16 -8.23
CA MET A 321 -1.52 -8.41 -8.84
C MET A 321 -2.50 -9.52 -8.45
N LEU A 322 -2.83 -10.40 -9.38
CA LEU A 322 -3.88 -11.42 -9.23
C LEU A 322 -3.38 -12.82 -9.59
N SER A 323 -3.87 -13.82 -8.86
CA SER A 323 -3.81 -15.24 -9.22
C SER A 323 -4.78 -15.58 -10.35
N GLU A 324 -4.68 -16.80 -10.87
CA GLU A 324 -5.65 -17.38 -11.81
C GLU A 324 -7.02 -17.54 -11.13
N ARG A 325 -7.05 -18.13 -9.93
CA ARG A 325 -8.25 -18.28 -9.07
C ARG A 325 -8.96 -16.93 -8.79
N ALA A 326 -8.22 -15.86 -8.53
CA ALA A 326 -8.77 -14.51 -8.37
C ALA A 326 -9.34 -13.96 -9.69
N THR A 327 -8.68 -14.26 -10.82
CA THR A 327 -9.15 -13.87 -12.15
C THR A 327 -10.45 -14.59 -12.52
N ASP A 328 -10.58 -15.87 -12.17
CA ASP A 328 -11.81 -16.66 -12.37
C ASP A 328 -12.97 -16.16 -11.50
N ARG A 329 -12.75 -15.92 -10.20
CA ARG A 329 -13.76 -15.29 -9.32
C ARG A 329 -14.14 -13.88 -9.81
N MET A 330 -13.19 -13.14 -10.38
CA MET A 330 -13.46 -11.83 -10.99
C MET A 330 -14.31 -11.96 -12.27
N ALA A 331 -14.20 -13.05 -13.02
CA ALA A 331 -15.06 -13.30 -14.17
C ALA A 331 -16.54 -13.50 -13.77
N THR A 332 -16.83 -14.19 -12.66
CA THR A 332 -18.20 -14.48 -12.20
C THR A 332 -18.87 -13.36 -11.41
N THR A 333 -18.11 -12.42 -10.85
CA THR A 333 -18.62 -11.33 -10.00
C THR A 333 -19.11 -10.10 -10.79
N THR A 334 -20.04 -9.35 -10.18
CA THR A 334 -20.63 -8.10 -10.69
C THR A 334 -19.91 -6.88 -10.12
N GLU A 335 -19.72 -5.85 -10.93
CA GLU A 335 -18.98 -4.63 -10.55
C GLU A 335 -19.86 -3.68 -9.70
N THR A 336 -19.45 -3.34 -8.47
CA THR A 336 -20.16 -2.36 -7.62
C THR A 336 -19.60 -0.94 -7.68
N SER A 337 -18.59 -0.68 -8.52
CA SER A 337 -18.08 0.67 -8.81
C SER A 337 -17.63 0.77 -10.26
N PHE A 338 -18.02 1.85 -10.94
CA PHE A 338 -17.57 2.13 -12.31
C PHE A 338 -16.08 2.47 -12.31
N SER A 339 -15.66 3.49 -11.56
CA SER A 339 -14.30 4.02 -11.60
C SER A 339 -13.26 3.08 -10.98
N MET A 340 -13.64 2.35 -9.93
CA MET A 340 -12.77 1.42 -9.20
C MET A 340 -13.03 -0.05 -9.56
N SER A 341 -13.57 -0.32 -10.76
CA SER A 341 -13.72 -1.69 -11.26
C SER A 341 -12.35 -2.35 -11.49
N LEU A 342 -12.01 -3.33 -10.66
CA LEU A 342 -10.82 -4.15 -10.85
C LEU A 342 -10.89 -4.93 -12.17
N LYS A 343 -12.08 -5.46 -12.51
CA LYS A 343 -12.39 -6.14 -13.77
C LYS A 343 -12.00 -5.31 -15.00
N ARG A 344 -12.43 -4.05 -15.07
CA ARG A 344 -12.07 -3.11 -16.17
C ARG A 344 -10.60 -2.76 -16.17
N TRP A 345 -10.01 -2.38 -15.03
CA TRP A 345 -8.59 -2.03 -15.00
C TRP A 345 -7.68 -3.20 -15.37
N SER A 346 -8.08 -4.44 -15.08
CA SER A 346 -7.38 -5.64 -15.57
C SER A 346 -7.55 -5.88 -17.08
N ALA A 347 -8.70 -5.54 -17.68
CA ALA A 347 -8.92 -5.61 -19.13
C ALA A 347 -8.24 -4.48 -19.91
N ILE A 348 -8.02 -3.32 -19.27
CA ILE A 348 -7.17 -2.25 -19.80
C ILE A 348 -5.72 -2.75 -19.90
N MET A 349 -5.20 -3.46 -18.90
CA MET A 349 -3.87 -4.10 -18.98
C MET A 349 -3.79 -5.13 -20.11
N ASP A 350 -4.79 -6.00 -20.26
CA ASP A 350 -4.85 -6.97 -21.39
C ASP A 350 -4.75 -6.29 -22.76
N THR A 351 -5.19 -5.04 -22.87
CA THR A 351 -5.18 -4.28 -24.12
C THR A 351 -3.79 -3.70 -24.42
N TYR A 352 -3.07 -3.22 -23.40
CA TYR A 352 -1.66 -2.81 -23.54
C TYR A 352 -0.72 -4.00 -23.78
N GLU A 353 -0.96 -5.13 -23.10
CA GLU A 353 -0.22 -6.39 -23.27
C GLU A 353 -0.32 -6.93 -24.71
N LYS A 354 -1.49 -6.77 -25.35
CA LYS A 354 -1.72 -7.11 -26.77
C LYS A 354 -1.20 -6.05 -27.76
N GLY A 355 -0.42 -5.06 -27.30
CA GLY A 355 0.18 -4.03 -28.16
C GLY A 355 -0.77 -2.89 -28.58
N GLY A 356 -1.92 -2.74 -27.92
CA GLY A 356 -2.84 -1.63 -28.12
C GLY A 356 -2.79 -0.60 -26.99
N PHE A 357 -3.87 0.18 -26.86
CA PHE A 357 -4.14 1.03 -25.71
C PHE A 357 -5.61 0.91 -25.30
N GLY A 358 -5.93 1.22 -24.05
CA GLY A 358 -7.31 1.26 -23.55
C GLY A 358 -7.60 2.54 -22.78
N TYR A 359 -8.86 3.00 -22.82
CA TYR A 359 -9.36 4.12 -22.04
C TYR A 359 -10.56 3.70 -21.18
N HIS A 360 -10.54 4.04 -19.90
CA HIS A 360 -11.67 3.91 -18.97
C HIS A 360 -11.81 5.20 -18.16
N THR A 361 -10.71 5.62 -17.51
CA THR A 361 -10.45 7.03 -17.15
C THR A 361 -9.03 7.41 -17.56
N THR A 362 -8.68 8.70 -17.54
CA THR A 362 -7.33 9.18 -17.84
C THR A 362 -6.32 8.64 -16.83
N MET A 363 -5.30 7.94 -17.31
CA MET A 363 -4.21 7.42 -16.47
C MET A 363 -3.20 8.53 -16.10
N PRO A 364 -2.50 8.44 -14.97
CA PRO A 364 -1.47 9.39 -14.57
C PRO A 364 -0.15 9.09 -15.31
N THR A 365 -0.16 9.32 -16.62
CA THR A 365 0.87 8.84 -17.57
C THR A 365 2.28 9.28 -17.20
N ASP A 366 2.46 10.55 -16.85
CA ASP A 366 3.76 11.09 -16.41
C ASP A 366 4.26 10.43 -15.12
N GLY A 367 3.37 10.14 -14.17
CA GLY A 367 3.73 9.46 -12.92
C GLY A 367 4.07 7.98 -13.11
N LEU A 368 3.48 7.33 -14.11
CA LEU A 368 3.78 5.94 -14.48
C LEU A 368 5.06 5.83 -15.31
N ARG A 369 5.39 6.82 -16.16
CA ARG A 369 6.73 6.95 -16.76
C ARG A 369 7.80 7.10 -15.67
N ASP A 370 7.59 7.99 -14.71
CA ASP A 370 8.58 8.23 -13.65
C ASP A 370 8.77 6.97 -12.77
N PHE A 371 7.73 6.16 -12.57
CA PHE A 371 7.85 4.83 -11.97
C PHE A 371 8.57 3.82 -12.87
N HIS A 372 8.35 3.83 -14.19
CA HIS A 372 9.08 2.99 -15.15
C HIS A 372 10.59 3.26 -15.14
N GLU A 373 11.00 4.53 -15.18
CA GLU A 373 12.41 4.95 -15.06
C GLU A 373 13.07 4.40 -13.78
N ILE A 374 12.40 4.57 -12.64
CA ILE A 374 12.83 4.04 -11.33
C ILE A 374 12.82 2.50 -11.27
N SER A 375 11.92 1.84 -12.01
CA SER A 375 11.89 0.38 -12.09
C SER A 375 13.11 -0.19 -12.82
N VAL A 376 13.68 0.54 -13.80
CA VAL A 376 14.94 0.14 -14.43
C VAL A 376 16.09 0.19 -13.42
N GLU A 377 16.18 1.24 -12.60
CA GLU A 377 17.15 1.30 -11.50
C GLU A 377 16.96 0.16 -10.47
N THR A 378 15.71 -0.23 -10.22
CA THR A 378 15.35 -1.34 -9.32
C THR A 378 15.82 -2.69 -9.88
N LEU A 379 15.65 -2.92 -11.19
CA LEU A 379 16.14 -4.12 -11.90
C LEU A 379 17.66 -4.14 -12.05
N GLN A 380 18.31 -2.98 -12.15
CA GLN A 380 19.78 -2.87 -12.17
C GLN A 380 20.41 -3.21 -10.81
N PHE A 381 19.77 -2.85 -9.69
CA PHE A 381 20.18 -3.32 -8.36
C PHE A 381 19.96 -4.84 -8.24
N GLY A 382 18.76 -5.30 -8.62
CA GLY A 382 18.34 -6.70 -8.51
C GLY A 382 17.34 -6.91 -7.37
N LEU A 383 16.25 -7.64 -7.67
CA LEU A 383 15.16 -7.86 -6.71
C LEU A 383 15.58 -8.70 -5.49
N PRO A 384 16.29 -9.86 -5.63
CA PRO A 384 16.83 -10.59 -4.48
C PRO A 384 17.77 -9.74 -3.60
N GLU A 385 18.65 -8.99 -4.24
CA GLU A 385 19.67 -8.14 -3.60
C GLU A 385 18.99 -7.01 -2.80
N LEU A 386 17.93 -6.40 -3.34
CA LEU A 386 17.10 -5.43 -2.62
C LEU A 386 16.37 -6.04 -1.42
N LYS A 387 15.87 -7.30 -1.50
CA LYS A 387 15.25 -7.99 -0.35
C LYS A 387 16.28 -8.16 0.79
N VAL A 388 17.52 -8.55 0.46
CA VAL A 388 18.63 -8.64 1.42
C VAL A 388 19.03 -7.27 1.99
N ALA A 389 19.11 -6.23 1.15
CA ALA A 389 19.44 -4.87 1.58
C ALA A 389 18.37 -4.30 2.53
N GLN A 390 17.08 -4.52 2.26
CA GLN A 390 15.98 -4.08 3.11
C GLN A 390 16.02 -4.75 4.50
N TYR A 391 16.26 -6.06 4.58
CA TYR A 391 16.45 -6.76 5.85
C TYR A 391 17.69 -6.27 6.61
N THR A 392 18.80 -6.03 5.91
CA THR A 392 20.05 -5.54 6.51
C THR A 392 19.88 -4.14 7.11
N LEU A 393 19.28 -3.22 6.35
CA LEU A 393 18.92 -1.88 6.81
C LEU A 393 17.95 -1.94 8.01
N GLY A 394 16.89 -2.74 7.90
CA GLY A 394 15.91 -2.92 8.95
C GLY A 394 16.51 -3.44 10.25
N LYS A 395 17.37 -4.48 10.17
CA LYS A 395 18.10 -5.04 11.31
C LYS A 395 19.02 -4.00 11.96
N ASN A 396 19.86 -3.34 11.17
CA ASN A 396 20.85 -2.39 11.69
C ASN A 396 20.17 -1.17 12.37
N ALA A 397 19.08 -0.66 11.80
CA ALA A 397 18.28 0.40 12.41
C ALA A 397 17.56 -0.07 13.70
N ARG A 398 17.09 -1.32 13.73
CA ARG A 398 16.46 -1.93 14.93
C ARG A 398 17.47 -2.04 16.06
N THR A 399 18.63 -2.66 15.81
CA THR A 399 19.73 -2.78 16.76
C THR A 399 20.21 -1.43 17.30
N LEU A 400 20.21 -0.37 16.48
CA LEU A 400 20.47 1.00 16.96
C LEU A 400 19.43 1.41 18.03
N LEU A 401 18.14 1.38 17.72
CA LEU A 401 17.07 1.79 18.65
C LEU A 401 17.01 0.92 19.91
N ASP A 402 17.15 -0.40 19.74
CA ASP A 402 17.18 -1.38 20.84
C ASP A 402 18.38 -1.12 21.77
N SER A 403 19.56 -0.78 21.23
CA SER A 403 20.76 -0.44 22.02
C SER A 403 20.62 0.86 22.81
N ARG A 404 19.67 1.73 22.44
CA ARG A 404 19.29 2.93 23.20
C ARG A 404 18.27 2.61 24.31
N GLY A 405 17.88 1.35 24.49
CA GLY A 405 16.88 0.93 25.47
C GLY A 405 15.43 1.25 25.09
N LEU A 406 15.16 1.55 23.80
CA LEU A 406 13.80 1.77 23.31
C LEU A 406 13.12 0.44 23.00
N THR A 407 11.83 0.33 23.33
CA THR A 407 11.03 -0.88 23.07
C THR A 407 10.29 -0.77 21.74
N SER A 408 10.41 -1.78 20.88
CA SER A 408 9.59 -1.86 19.65
C SER A 408 8.19 -2.40 19.95
N VAL A 409 7.18 -1.83 19.29
CA VAL A 409 5.78 -2.28 19.39
C VAL A 409 5.62 -3.69 18.81
N ALA A 410 6.29 -4.01 17.71
CA ALA A 410 6.22 -5.33 17.10
C ALA A 410 7.02 -6.35 17.94
N ALA A 411 6.36 -7.45 18.30
CA ALA A 411 6.98 -8.54 19.03
C ALA A 411 8.09 -9.23 18.22
N PRO A 412 9.12 -9.79 18.87
CA PRO A 412 10.17 -10.58 18.23
C PRO A 412 9.60 -11.67 17.29
N GLY A 413 10.23 -11.86 16.14
CA GLY A 413 9.71 -12.68 15.04
C GLY A 413 8.80 -11.91 14.07
N PHE A 414 8.03 -10.94 14.56
CA PHE A 414 7.03 -10.19 13.77
C PHE A 414 7.48 -8.76 13.42
N GLN A 415 8.78 -8.46 13.47
CA GLN A 415 9.30 -7.09 13.35
C GLN A 415 9.62 -6.72 11.90
N ALA A 416 8.81 -5.84 11.30
CA ALA A 416 8.98 -5.45 9.90
C ALA A 416 10.35 -4.76 9.63
N PRO A 417 10.99 -5.00 8.48
CA PRO A 417 12.28 -4.40 8.14
C PRO A 417 12.14 -3.02 7.48
N GLY A 418 11.03 -2.75 6.78
CA GLY A 418 10.75 -1.48 6.11
C GLY A 418 10.07 -0.43 6.99
N VAL A 419 9.45 -0.83 8.10
CA VAL A 419 8.75 0.07 9.04
C VAL A 419 9.11 -0.31 10.46
N LEU A 420 9.65 0.64 11.22
CA LEU A 420 9.99 0.46 12.63
C LEU A 420 9.05 1.34 13.47
N VAL A 421 8.43 0.75 14.49
CA VAL A 421 7.54 1.46 15.43
C VAL A 421 8.02 1.20 16.85
N TYR A 422 8.20 2.27 17.60
CA TYR A 422 8.79 2.26 18.94
C TYR A 422 7.98 3.12 19.90
N TYR A 423 8.03 2.74 21.18
CA TYR A 423 7.54 3.55 22.27
C TYR A 423 8.39 4.82 22.43
N SER A 424 7.70 5.95 22.61
CA SER A 424 8.36 7.24 22.88
C SER A 424 8.94 7.24 24.30
N PRO A 425 10.03 7.98 24.56
CA PRO A 425 10.49 8.26 25.92
C PRO A 425 9.39 8.85 26.81
N VAL A 426 9.51 8.64 28.13
CA VAL A 426 8.50 9.03 29.11
C VAL A 426 8.19 10.53 29.03
N GLY A 427 6.90 10.88 29.04
CA GLY A 427 6.42 12.25 28.96
C GLY A 427 6.28 12.83 27.55
N GLN A 428 6.85 12.19 26.53
CA GLN A 428 6.80 12.67 25.14
C GLN A 428 5.51 12.23 24.43
N ASP A 429 4.90 13.10 23.63
CA ASP A 429 3.76 12.76 22.79
C ASP A 429 4.07 12.60 21.29
N ASN A 430 3.13 12.04 20.54
CA ASN A 430 3.37 11.63 19.15
C ASN A 430 3.65 12.85 18.23
N PRO A 431 2.94 13.99 18.36
CA PRO A 431 3.36 15.25 17.74
C PRO A 431 4.73 15.76 18.20
N ALA A 432 5.02 15.78 19.51
CA ALA A 432 6.28 16.30 20.04
C ALA A 432 7.49 15.51 19.56
N MET A 433 7.44 14.17 19.59
CA MET A 433 8.51 13.32 19.03
C MET A 433 8.75 13.61 17.55
N MET A 434 7.68 13.78 16.76
CA MET A 434 7.81 14.11 15.33
C MET A 434 8.38 15.52 15.11
N ALA A 435 8.10 16.48 15.99
CA ALA A 435 8.69 17.81 15.95
C ALA A 435 10.20 17.76 16.25
N LYS A 436 10.61 17.09 17.33
CA LYS A 436 12.04 16.92 17.71
C LYS A 436 12.87 16.30 16.60
N PHE A 437 12.42 15.18 16.03
CA PHE A 437 13.11 14.58 14.87
C PHE A 437 13.23 15.53 13.68
N LYS A 438 12.21 16.37 13.43
CA LYS A 438 12.22 17.36 12.35
C LYS A 438 13.17 18.53 12.63
N GLU A 439 13.34 18.92 13.89
CA GLU A 439 14.34 19.91 14.32
C GLU A 439 15.77 19.39 14.05
N HIS A 440 16.00 18.08 14.22
CA HIS A 440 17.20 17.35 13.79
C HIS A 440 17.15 16.85 12.33
N GLY A 441 16.38 17.52 11.46
CA GLY A 441 16.37 17.31 10.01
C GLY A 441 15.67 16.04 9.50
N LEU A 442 15.09 15.20 10.35
CA LEU A 442 14.40 13.97 9.96
C LEU A 442 12.88 14.11 9.96
N GLN A 443 12.28 14.00 8.77
CA GLN A 443 10.83 13.78 8.64
C GLN A 443 10.48 12.32 8.95
N ILE A 444 10.14 12.05 10.22
CA ILE A 444 9.54 10.77 10.65
C ILE A 444 8.00 10.81 10.52
N ALA A 445 7.31 9.76 10.95
CA ALA A 445 5.86 9.77 11.11
C ALA A 445 5.46 9.61 12.59
N MET A 446 4.55 10.45 13.07
CA MET A 446 3.97 10.32 14.41
C MET A 446 3.23 8.98 14.58
N GLY A 447 3.21 8.44 15.81
CA GLY A 447 2.35 7.33 16.19
C GLY A 447 0.87 7.67 16.02
N VAL A 448 0.09 6.66 15.61
CA VAL A 448 -1.35 6.71 15.39
C VAL A 448 -2.02 5.60 16.21
N PRO A 449 -3.34 5.65 16.50
CA PRO A 449 -4.04 4.54 17.14
C PRO A 449 -3.96 3.27 16.29
N TRP A 450 -4.31 2.12 16.86
CA TRP A 450 -4.16 0.81 16.22
C TRP A 450 -5.49 0.09 15.95
N ARG A 451 -6.56 0.39 16.71
CA ARG A 451 -7.89 -0.26 16.60
C ARG A 451 -7.85 -1.78 16.84
N ILE A 452 -6.94 -2.21 17.71
CA ILE A 452 -6.71 -3.61 18.16
C ILE A 452 -6.99 -3.76 19.66
N ASP A 453 -7.88 -2.91 20.21
CA ASP A 453 -8.22 -2.80 21.63
C ASP A 453 -7.02 -2.36 22.50
N GLU A 454 -6.21 -1.49 21.92
CA GLU A 454 -4.98 -0.97 22.50
C GLU A 454 -5.23 0.06 23.64
N PRO A 455 -4.33 0.19 24.64
CA PRO A 455 -4.49 1.13 25.74
C PRO A 455 -4.66 2.60 25.30
N GLU A 456 -5.46 3.36 26.07
CA GLU A 456 -5.61 4.79 25.83
C GLU A 456 -4.28 5.55 26.00
N GLY A 457 -4.13 6.65 25.25
CA GLY A 457 -3.01 7.58 25.41
C GLY A 457 -1.65 7.11 24.89
N LEU A 458 -1.57 5.97 24.18
CA LEU A 458 -0.33 5.39 23.66
C LEU A 458 0.64 6.37 23.00
N LYS A 459 1.89 6.35 23.48
CA LYS A 459 2.99 7.22 23.03
C LYS A 459 3.97 6.44 22.17
N THR A 460 3.94 6.68 20.85
CA THR A 460 4.81 6.00 19.89
C THR A 460 5.23 6.90 18.73
N PHE A 461 6.33 6.51 18.06
CA PHE A 461 6.83 7.14 16.85
C PHE A 461 7.22 6.08 15.81
N ARG A 462 7.28 6.48 14.53
CA ARG A 462 7.36 5.55 13.39
C ARG A 462 8.38 5.99 12.34
N LEU A 463 9.24 5.07 11.95
CA LEU A 463 10.33 5.27 10.99
C LEU A 463 10.08 4.44 9.72
N GLY A 464 10.27 5.06 8.55
CA GLY A 464 10.12 4.40 7.25
C GLY A 464 11.48 4.22 6.54
N LEU A 465 11.88 2.97 6.35
CA LEU A 465 13.18 2.58 5.76
C LEU A 465 13.07 2.19 4.28
N PHE A 466 12.18 2.90 3.55
CA PHE A 466 11.94 2.70 2.11
C PHE A 466 12.84 3.59 1.24
N GLY A 467 13.12 3.14 0.01
CA GLY A 467 13.85 3.90 -1.02
C GLY A 467 15.15 3.23 -1.47
N LEU A 468 15.45 3.28 -2.77
CA LEU A 468 16.67 2.69 -3.35
C LEU A 468 17.91 3.31 -2.68
N ASP A 469 17.93 4.62 -2.45
CA ASP A 469 19.06 5.32 -1.83
C ASP A 469 19.40 4.80 -0.42
N LYS A 470 18.39 4.44 0.38
CA LYS A 470 18.58 3.86 1.71
C LYS A 470 19.09 2.42 1.64
N MET A 471 18.65 1.66 0.64
CA MET A 471 19.05 0.27 0.42
C MET A 471 20.41 0.15 -0.30
N ARG A 472 20.81 1.16 -1.08
CA ARG A 472 22.13 1.30 -1.72
C ARG A 472 23.24 1.54 -0.70
N ASP A 473 22.96 2.32 0.35
CA ASP A 473 23.89 2.54 1.46
C ASP A 473 23.19 2.45 2.83
N PRO A 474 22.96 1.23 3.34
CA PRO A 474 22.35 1.02 4.65
C PRO A 474 23.17 1.61 5.80
N ASN A 475 24.50 1.69 5.66
CA ASN A 475 25.39 2.18 6.71
C ASN A 475 25.25 3.69 6.87
N LYS A 476 25.27 4.45 5.77
CA LYS A 476 24.98 5.89 5.78
C LYS A 476 23.55 6.18 6.25
N CYS A 477 22.57 5.38 5.82
CA CYS A 477 21.19 5.54 6.29
C CYS A 477 21.06 5.37 7.82
N VAL A 478 21.76 4.40 8.41
CA VAL A 478 21.77 4.20 9.88
C VAL A 478 22.65 5.23 10.60
N GLY A 479 23.70 5.75 9.97
CA GLY A 479 24.50 6.87 10.47
C GLY A 479 23.66 8.14 10.67
N VAL A 480 22.96 8.57 9.61
CA VAL A 480 22.06 9.73 9.65
C VAL A 480 20.91 9.53 10.66
N LEU A 481 20.39 8.30 10.81
CA LEU A 481 19.41 8.00 11.86
C LEU A 481 20.00 8.12 13.27
N ARG A 482 21.24 7.67 13.50
CA ARG A 482 21.91 7.74 14.80
C ARG A 482 22.11 9.18 15.28
N GLU A 483 22.64 10.03 14.41
CA GLU A 483 22.95 11.44 14.73
C GLU A 483 21.71 12.18 15.25
N ALA A 484 20.58 12.05 14.55
CA ALA A 484 19.32 12.65 14.98
C ALA A 484 18.66 11.90 16.15
N LEU A 485 18.73 10.56 16.21
CA LEU A 485 18.14 9.78 17.30
C LEU A 485 18.79 10.13 18.65
N ASP A 486 20.12 10.14 18.71
CA ASP A 486 20.84 10.32 19.97
C ASP A 486 20.61 11.73 20.53
N ALA A 487 20.57 12.75 19.67
CA ALA A 487 20.20 14.12 20.05
C ALA A 487 18.73 14.25 20.51
N VAL A 488 17.79 13.63 19.79
CA VAL A 488 16.37 13.60 20.20
C VAL A 488 16.21 12.92 21.56
N LEU A 489 16.98 11.87 21.87
CA LEU A 489 16.91 11.18 23.16
C LEU A 489 17.52 12.01 24.30
N GLU A 490 18.64 12.70 24.07
CA GLU A 490 19.21 13.65 25.03
C GLU A 490 18.20 14.74 25.42
N GLU A 491 17.55 15.36 24.42
CA GLU A 491 16.48 16.35 24.66
C GLU A 491 15.24 15.78 25.38
N CYS A 492 14.99 14.48 25.26
CA CYS A 492 13.91 13.80 25.98
C CYS A 492 14.28 13.48 27.44
N GLY A 493 15.53 13.73 27.87
CA GLY A 493 16.07 13.28 29.14
C GLY A 493 16.28 11.75 29.22
N HIS A 494 16.33 11.08 28.07
CA HIS A 494 16.45 9.63 27.99
C HIS A 494 17.92 9.21 28.05
N VAL A 495 18.29 8.47 29.09
CA VAL A 495 19.68 8.07 29.34
C VAL A 495 20.12 7.01 28.32
N VAL A 496 20.86 7.44 27.30
CA VAL A 496 21.52 6.55 26.33
C VAL A 496 22.60 5.72 27.04
N PRO A 497 22.61 4.38 26.90
CA PRO A 497 23.69 3.55 27.43
C PRO A 497 25.05 3.88 26.79
N ASP A 498 26.06 4.11 27.62
CA ASP A 498 27.41 4.49 27.18
C ASP A 498 28.13 3.34 26.46
N GLU A 499 28.16 3.40 25.12
CA GLU A 499 28.74 2.35 24.24
C GLU A 499 30.19 1.97 24.59
N ASN A 500 30.94 2.83 25.27
CA ASN A 500 32.32 2.55 25.66
C ASN A 500 32.44 1.68 26.92
N LYS A 501 31.41 1.64 27.78
CA LYS A 501 31.44 0.82 29.01
C LYS A 501 31.22 -0.67 28.72
N THR A 502 30.50 -1.02 27.66
CA THR A 502 30.16 -2.42 27.31
C THR A 502 31.31 -3.19 26.64
N LYS A 503 32.50 -2.59 26.48
CA LYS A 503 33.71 -3.25 25.96
C LYS A 503 34.71 -3.65 27.05
N VAL A 504 34.37 -3.48 28.33
CA VAL A 504 35.21 -3.83 29.48
C VAL A 504 34.36 -4.57 30.54
N ALA A 505 33.82 -5.72 30.13
CA ALA A 505 33.11 -6.69 30.96
C ALA A 505 33.32 -8.11 30.38
#